data_AF-Q92FW0-F1
#
_entry.id   AF-Q92FW0-F1
#
_cell.length_a   1.000
_cell.length_b   1.000
_cell.length_c   1.000
_cell.angle_alpha   90.00
_cell.angle_beta   90.00
_cell.angle_gamma   90.00
#
_symmetry.space_group_name_H-M   'P 1'
#
loop_
_entity.id
_entity.type
_entity.pdbx_description
1 polymer ?
#
loop_
_entity_poly.entity_id
_entity_poly.type
_entity_poly.pdbx_seq_one_letter_code
_entity_poly.pdbx_strand_id
1 'polypeptide(L)'
;MFNKQPESIANDFEKELAECDKAIKQNPNDAYIGYGFRLRILGLRFPEKYELALEVYNKAIALNSNHFQAYRNKGAVLNSVGKIRFSFRSL
;
A
#
# COMPACT_ATOMS: atom_id res chain seq x y z
N MET A 1 -18.83 -6.35 19.62
CA MET A 1 -18.26 -5.30 18.74
C MET A 1 -16.78 -5.19 19.04
N PHE A 2 -15.90 -5.67 18.13
CA PHE A 2 -14.47 -5.72 18.36
C PHE A 2 -13.84 -4.33 18.19
N ASN A 3 -13.74 -3.59 19.28
CA ASN A 3 -12.87 -2.42 19.40
C ASN A 3 -11.43 -2.92 19.57
N LYS A 4 -10.74 -3.24 18.46
CA LYS A 4 -9.28 -3.37 18.53
C LYS A 4 -8.71 -1.98 18.81
N GLN A 5 -7.99 -1.84 19.93
CA GLN A 5 -7.34 -0.59 20.32
C GLN A 5 -6.39 -0.11 19.20
N PRO A 6 -6.21 1.21 19.00
CA PRO A 6 -5.35 1.75 17.95
C PRO A 6 -3.92 1.19 17.96
N GLU A 7 -3.39 0.82 19.13
CA GLU A 7 -2.09 0.15 19.30
C GLU A 7 -2.07 -1.30 18.78
N SER A 8 -3.15 -2.06 18.98
CA SER A 8 -3.27 -3.42 18.43
C SER A 8 -3.33 -3.40 16.91
N ILE A 9 -3.99 -2.39 16.35
CA ILE A 9 -4.12 -2.21 14.91
C ILE A 9 -2.74 -1.89 14.29
N ALA A 10 -1.96 -0.99 14.90
CA ALA A 10 -0.60 -0.69 14.46
C ALA A 10 0.33 -1.92 14.51
N ASN A 11 0.27 -2.70 15.58
CA ASN A 11 1.09 -3.91 15.75
C ASN A 11 0.71 -5.03 14.75
N ASP A 12 -0.58 -5.21 14.49
CA ASP A 12 -1.04 -6.16 13.48
C ASP A 12 -0.55 -5.76 12.07
N PHE A 13 -0.48 -4.45 11.79
CA PHE A 13 0.04 -3.96 10.52
C PHE A 13 1.54 -4.13 10.37
N GLU A 14 2.35 -3.85 11.40
CA GLU A 14 3.80 -4.08 11.32
C GLU A 14 4.11 -5.56 11.05
N LYS A 15 3.37 -6.47 11.66
CA LYS A 15 3.47 -7.90 11.36
C LYS A 15 3.10 -8.22 9.92
N GLU A 16 2.01 -7.65 9.42
CA GLU A 16 1.54 -7.86 8.04
C GLU A 16 2.53 -7.30 7.00
N LEU A 17 3.17 -6.16 7.29
CA LEU A 17 4.25 -5.59 6.48
C LEU A 17 5.50 -6.52 6.48
N ALA A 18 5.88 -7.04 7.65
CA ALA A 18 7.01 -7.96 7.77
C ALA A 18 6.76 -9.30 7.04
N GLU A 19 5.51 -9.77 6.98
CA GLU A 19 5.12 -10.92 6.16
C GLU A 19 5.22 -10.63 4.67
N CYS A 20 4.82 -9.42 4.24
CA CYS A 20 4.99 -8.99 2.86
C CYS A 20 6.47 -8.95 2.45
N ASP A 21 7.37 -8.46 3.32
CA ASP A 21 8.81 -8.45 3.08
C ASP A 21 9.39 -9.87 2.93
N LYS A 22 8.90 -10.84 3.72
CA LYS A 22 9.27 -12.25 3.57
C LYS A 22 8.75 -12.83 2.25
N ALA A 23 7.51 -12.54 1.88
CA ALA A 23 6.91 -13.01 0.63
C ALA A 23 7.67 -12.49 -0.59
N ILE A 24 8.11 -11.22 -0.56
CA ILE A 24 8.93 -10.61 -1.61
C ILE A 24 10.26 -11.33 -1.81
N LYS A 25 10.90 -11.76 -0.72
CA LYS A 25 12.16 -12.53 -0.81
C LYS A 25 11.97 -13.90 -1.46
N GLN A 26 10.77 -14.48 -1.38
CA GLN A 26 10.48 -15.81 -1.93
C GLN A 26 9.98 -15.76 -3.38
N ASN A 27 9.02 -14.88 -3.67
CA ASN A 27 8.51 -14.67 -5.03
C ASN A 27 8.18 -13.18 -5.22
N PRO A 28 9.11 -12.40 -5.78
CA PRO A 28 8.99 -10.95 -5.78
C PRO A 28 7.82 -10.43 -6.63
N ASN A 29 7.55 -11.05 -7.79
CA ASN A 29 6.67 -10.45 -8.80
C ASN A 29 5.24 -10.21 -8.28
N ASP A 30 4.58 -11.27 -7.78
CA ASP A 30 3.23 -11.18 -7.22
C ASP A 30 3.21 -10.59 -5.81
N ALA A 31 4.26 -10.81 -5.02
CA ALA A 31 4.31 -10.34 -3.64
C ALA A 31 4.33 -8.79 -3.56
N TYR A 32 4.97 -8.10 -4.50
CA TYR A 32 4.92 -6.64 -4.55
C TYR A 32 3.50 -6.11 -4.82
N ILE A 33 2.66 -6.83 -5.58
CA ILE A 33 1.27 -6.41 -5.82
C ILE A 33 0.45 -6.49 -4.53
N GLY A 34 0.55 -7.61 -3.83
CA GLY A 34 -0.11 -7.83 -2.55
C GLY A 34 0.33 -6.79 -1.52
N TYR A 35 1.64 -6.54 -1.44
CA TYR A 35 2.19 -5.55 -0.53
C TYR A 35 1.66 -4.14 -0.81
N GLY A 36 1.73 -3.68 -2.06
CA GLY A 36 1.25 -2.35 -2.43
C GLY A 36 -0.25 -2.18 -2.14
N PHE A 37 -1.03 -3.26 -2.24
CA PHE A 37 -2.46 -3.22 -1.98
C PHE A 37 -2.76 -3.01 -0.50
N ARG A 38 -2.02 -3.69 0.38
CA ARG A 38 -2.11 -3.49 1.83
C ARG A 38 -1.74 -2.07 2.23
N LEU A 39 -0.64 -1.53 1.69
CA LEU A 39 -0.21 -0.15 1.95
C LEU A 39 -1.25 0.88 1.49
N ARG A 40 -1.91 0.65 0.34
CA ARG A 40 -3.00 1.52 -0.12
C ARG A 40 -4.19 1.55 0.85
N ILE A 41 -4.57 0.41 1.42
CA ILE A 41 -5.64 0.34 2.41
C ILE A 41 -5.23 1.09 3.68
N LEU A 42 -3.99 0.89 4.13
CA LEU A 42 -3.43 1.61 5.27
C LEU A 42 -3.39 3.12 5.06
N GLY A 43 -3.10 3.55 3.83
CA GLY A 43 -3.13 4.95 3.40
C GLY A 43 -4.41 5.68 3.79
N LEU A 44 -5.56 4.99 3.82
CA LEU A 44 -6.85 5.59 4.17
C LEU A 44 -6.90 6.09 5.62
N ARG A 45 -6.07 5.52 6.49
CA ARG A 45 -5.93 5.92 7.90
C ARG A 45 -4.61 6.66 8.16
N PHE A 46 -3.57 6.30 7.42
CA PHE A 46 -2.19 6.73 7.59
C PHE A 46 -1.66 7.24 6.24
N PRO A 47 -1.89 8.52 5.89
CA PRO A 47 -1.59 9.04 4.56
C PRO A 47 -0.16 8.79 4.07
N GLU A 48 0.82 8.72 4.97
CA GLU A 48 2.23 8.44 4.69
C GLU A 48 2.48 7.05 4.07
N LYS A 49 1.49 6.15 4.16
CA LYS A 49 1.58 4.81 3.56
C LYS A 49 1.28 4.83 2.07
N TYR A 50 0.70 5.90 1.53
CA TYR A 50 0.51 6.01 0.09
C TYR A 50 1.82 6.18 -0.65
N GLU A 51 2.78 6.94 -0.11
CA GLU A 51 4.12 7.09 -0.68
C GLU A 51 4.82 5.73 -0.77
N LEU A 52 4.79 4.96 0.32
CA LEU A 52 5.30 3.58 0.35
C LEU A 52 4.58 2.68 -0.68
N ALA A 53 3.26 2.79 -0.81
CA ALA A 53 2.51 2.00 -1.80
C ALA A 53 2.95 2.32 -3.24
N LEU A 54 3.23 3.59 -3.54
CA LEU A 54 3.72 4.01 -4.85
C LEU A 54 5.12 3.45 -5.15
N GLU A 55 6.02 3.48 -4.17
CA GLU A 55 7.35 2.88 -4.30
C GLU A 55 7.28 1.37 -4.57
N VAL A 56 6.42 0.68 -3.83
CA VAL A 56 6.19 -0.76 -4.00
C VAL A 56 5.66 -1.08 -5.39
N TYR A 57 4.68 -0.33 -5.90
CA TYR A 57 4.19 -0.53 -7.26
C TYR A 57 5.22 -0.14 -8.34
N ASN A 58 6.09 0.85 -8.09
CA ASN A 58 7.20 1.15 -9.00
C ASN A 58 8.20 -0.01 -9.07
N LYS A 59 8.50 -0.65 -7.94
CA LYS A 59 9.34 -1.87 -7.91
C LYS A 59 8.68 -3.02 -8.66
N ALA A 60 7.38 -3.23 -8.49
CA ALA A 60 6.63 -4.24 -9.25
C ALA A 60 6.71 -4.00 -10.76
N ILE A 61 6.52 -2.75 -11.20
CA ILE A 61 6.61 -2.35 -12.61
C ILE A 61 8.04 -2.51 -13.15
N ALA A 62 9.06 -2.17 -12.36
CA ALA A 62 10.46 -2.33 -12.75
C ALA A 62 10.85 -3.80 -12.93
N LEU A 63 10.29 -4.69 -12.11
CA LEU A 63 10.51 -6.15 -12.23
C LEU A 63 9.70 -6.77 -13.37
N ASN A 64 8.49 -6.29 -13.60
CA ASN A 64 7.61 -6.76 -14.66
C ASN A 64 6.85 -5.58 -15.27
N SER A 65 7.41 -5.04 -16.35
CA SER A 65 6.85 -3.89 -17.07
C SER A 65 5.49 -4.16 -17.71
N ASN A 66 5.13 -5.44 -17.88
CA ASN A 66 3.84 -5.87 -18.42
C ASN A 66 2.81 -6.19 -17.33
N HIS A 67 3.14 -5.96 -16.05
CA HIS A 67 2.24 -6.26 -14.95
C HIS A 67 1.10 -5.24 -14.85
N PHE A 68 0.05 -5.43 -15.63
CA PHE A 68 -1.10 -4.52 -15.70
C PHE A 68 -1.71 -4.18 -14.33
N GLN A 69 -1.79 -5.15 -13.42
CA GLN A 69 -2.29 -4.94 -12.06
C GLN A 69 -1.48 -3.91 -11.28
N ALA A 70 -0.15 -3.85 -11.47
CA ALA A 70 0.72 -2.87 -10.82
C ALA A 70 0.34 -1.44 -11.23
N TYR A 71 0.17 -1.19 -12.53
CA TYR A 71 -0.25 0.11 -13.05
C TYR A 71 -1.65 0.49 -12.58
N ARG A 72 -2.60 -0.45 -12.65
CA ARG A 72 -3.99 -0.23 -12.20
C ARG A 72 -4.02 0.19 -10.73
N ASN A 73 -3.29 -0.52 -9.88
CA ASN A 73 -3.28 -0.23 -8.46
C ASN A 73 -2.49 1.03 -8.12
N LYS A 74 -1.38 1.31 -8.81
CA LYS A 74 -0.67 2.60 -8.72
C LYS A 74 -1.60 3.78 -9.04
N GLY A 75 -2.38 3.68 -10.11
CA GLY A 75 -3.39 4.67 -10.46
C GLY A 75 -4.45 4.85 -9.37
N ALA A 76 -4.89 3.76 -8.74
CA ALA A 76 -5.82 3.83 -7.62
C ALA A 76 -5.21 4.54 -6.39
N VAL A 77 -3.92 4.33 -6.10
CA VAL A 77 -3.21 5.07 -5.04
C VAL A 77 -3.16 6.56 -5.36
N LEU A 78 -2.76 6.93 -6.58
CA LEU A 78 -2.68 8.34 -7.00
C LEU A 78 -4.04 9.06 -6.90
N ASN A 79 -5.12 8.37 -7.26
CA ASN A 79 -6.48 8.90 -7.09
C ASN A 79 -6.83 9.12 -5.61
N SER A 80 -6.50 8.16 -4.73
CA SER A 80 -6.71 8.31 -3.28
C SER A 80 -5.92 9.50 -2.71
N VAL A 81 -4.65 9.64 -3.08
CA VAL A 81 -3.79 10.77 -2.66
C VAL A 81 -4.37 12.09 -3.17
N GLY A 82 -4.82 12.14 -4.42
CA GLY A 82 -5.45 13.33 -5.01
C GLY A 82 -6.71 13.77 -4.25
N LYS A 83 -7.60 12.81 -3.93
CA LYS A 83 -8.83 13.08 -3.15
C LYS A 83 -8.52 13.61 -1.74
N ILE A 84 -7.53 13.02 -1.07
CA ILE A 84 -7.13 13.44 0.27
C ILE A 84 -6.50 14.83 0.24
N ARG A 85 -5.58 15.09 -0.69
CA ARG A 85 -4.97 16.42 -0.88
C ARG A 85 -6.00 17.50 -1.19
N PHE A 86 -7.04 17.18 -1.96
CA PHE A 86 -8.14 18.10 -2.22
C PHE A 86 -8.94 18.40 -0.96
N SER A 87 -9.28 17.38 -0.17
CA SER A 87 -10.02 17.55 1.10
C SER A 87 -9.30 18.48 2.08
N PHE A 88 -7.97 18.38 2.18
CA PHE A 88 -7.19 19.24 3.10
C PHE A 88 -6.98 20.67 2.59
N ARG A 89 -7.07 20.92 1.28
CA ARG A 89 -6.97 22.26 0.68
C ARG A 89 -8.27 23.05 0.68
N SER A 90 -9.38 22.38 1.01
CA SER A 90 -10.74 22.95 0.97
C SER A 90 -11.21 23.50 2.33
N LEU A 91 -10.29 23.64 3.29
CA LEU A 91 -10.50 24.20 4.64
C LEU A 91 -9.65 25.46 4.78
#